data_AF-A0A392R4J1-F1
#
_entry.id   AF-A0A392R4J1-F1
#
_cell.length_a   1.000
_cell.length_b   1.000
_cell.length_c   1.000
_cell.angle_alpha   90.00
_cell.angle_beta   90.00
_cell.angle_gamma   90.00
#
_symmetry.space_group_name_H-M   'P 1'
#
loop_
_entity.id
_entity.type
_entity.pdbx_description
1 polymer ?
#
loop_
_entity_poly.entity_id
_entity_poly.type
_entity_poly.pdbx_seq_one_letter_code
_entity_poly.pdbx_strand_id
1 'polypeptide(L)' 'MVGNNNFHANLPILDGKNWDMWVKQMRVIFNVQEVSKQVNNAFDPLPANPTEAHITTFRDAKKKDNKALFLIHQCV' A
#
# COMPACT_ATOMS: atom_id res chain seq x y z
N MET A 1 -1.46 16.78 -13.36
CA MET A 1 -1.64 15.54 -14.15
C MET A 1 -2.14 14.47 -13.20
N VAL A 2 -3.43 14.16 -13.26
CA VAL A 2 -4.02 13.05 -12.50
C VAL A 2 -3.61 11.78 -13.26
N GLY A 3 -2.64 11.05 -12.73
CA GLY A 3 -2.36 9.70 -13.19
C GLY A 3 -3.55 8.83 -12.83
N ASN A 4 -4.47 8.65 -13.78
CA ASN A 4 -5.49 7.61 -13.73
C ASN A 4 -4.75 6.27 -13.77
N ASN A 5 -4.23 5.82 -12.63
CA ASN A 5 -3.81 4.44 -12.44
C ASN A 5 -5.08 3.60 -12.29
N ASN A 6 -5.83 3.51 -13.39
CA ASN A 6 -6.93 2.58 -13.59
C ASN A 6 -6.31 1.18 -13.69
N PHE A 7 -5.84 0.65 -12.56
CA PHE A 7 -5.42 -0.73 -12.46
C PHE A 7 -6.70 -1.59 -12.46
N HIS A 8 -7.23 -1.84 -13.66
CA HIS A 8 -8.23 -2.89 -13.94
C HIS A 8 -7.56 -4.28 -13.86
N ALA A 9 -6.72 -4.52 -12.87
CA ALA A 9 -6.09 -5.81 -12.74
C ALA A 9 -6.97 -6.70 -11.86
N ASN A 10 -7.27 -7.88 -12.37
CA ASN A 10 -7.76 -8.99 -11.57
C ASN A 10 -6.75 -9.22 -10.45
N LEU A 11 -7.02 -8.67 -9.26
CA LEU A 11 -6.21 -8.88 -8.09
C LEU A 11 -6.29 -10.36 -7.70
N PRO A 12 -5.19 -10.95 -7.21
CA PRO A 12 -5.19 -12.35 -6.84
C PRO A 12 -6.12 -12.55 -5.63
N ILE A 13 -7.08 -13.48 -5.75
CA ILE A 13 -8.00 -13.81 -4.66
C ILE A 13 -7.31 -14.76 -3.69
N LEU A 14 -7.42 -14.47 -2.40
CA LEU A 14 -6.94 -15.31 -1.32
C LEU A 14 -7.98 -16.40 -1.02
N ASP A 15 -7.94 -17.49 -1.77
CA ASP A 15 -8.88 -18.61 -1.64
C ASP A 15 -8.39 -19.74 -0.69
N GLY A 16 -7.27 -19.50 0.00
CA GLY A 16 -6.60 -20.48 0.86
C GLY A 16 -5.81 -21.55 0.09
N LYS A 17 -5.89 -21.59 -1.24
CA LYS A 17 -5.05 -22.44 -2.10
C LYS A 17 -3.87 -21.62 -2.60
N ASN A 18 -2.74 -22.27 -2.86
CA ASN A 18 -1.56 -21.63 -3.47
C ASN A 18 -1.11 -20.31 -2.80
N TRP A 19 -1.10 -20.27 -1.45
CA TRP A 19 -0.64 -19.12 -0.66
C TRP A 19 0.68 -18.52 -1.18
N ASP A 20 1.67 -19.35 -1.50
CA ASP A 20 2.95 -18.89 -2.04
C ASP A 20 2.82 -18.12 -3.36
N MET A 21 1.90 -18.52 -4.24
CA MET A 21 1.66 -17.85 -5.50
C MET A 21 0.95 -16.50 -5.27
N TRP A 22 -0.05 -16.49 -4.38
CA TRP A 22 -0.74 -15.28 -3.98
C TRP A 22 0.22 -14.25 -3.38
N VAL A 23 1.08 -14.67 -2.46
CA VAL A 23 2.11 -13.81 -1.82
C VAL A 23 3.06 -13.24 -2.87
N LYS A 24 3.52 -14.03 -3.84
CA LYS A 24 4.39 -13.56 -4.94
C LYS A 24 3.70 -12.49 -5.78
N GLN A 25 2.45 -12.70 -6.16
CA GLN A 25 1.68 -11.75 -6.96
C GLN A 25 1.41 -10.44 -6.19
N MET A 26 1.00 -10.54 -4.92
CA MET A 26 0.78 -9.38 -4.06
C MET A 26 2.05 -8.55 -3.85
N ARG A 27 3.21 -9.19 -3.70
CA ARG A 27 4.49 -8.49 -3.61
C ARG A 27 4.79 -7.65 -4.85
N VAL A 28 4.53 -8.19 -6.04
CA VAL A 28 4.70 -7.45 -7.31
C VAL A 28 3.75 -6.26 -7.37
N ILE A 29 2.47 -6.45 -7.01
CA ILE A 29 1.46 -5.39 -6.99
C ILE A 29 1.88 -4.27 -6.02
N PHE A 30 2.30 -4.60 -4.80
CA PHE A 30 2.72 -3.60 -3.83
C PHE A 30 3.97 -2.82 -4.27
N ASN A 31 4.89 -3.47 -4.97
CA ASN A 31 6.06 -2.79 -5.53
C ASN A 31 5.65 -1.81 -6.65
N VAL A 32 4.80 -2.25 -7.59
CA VAL A 32 4.30 -1.42 -8.71
C VAL A 32 3.46 -0.25 -8.19
N GLN A 33 2.68 -0.46 -7.14
CA GLN A 33 1.84 0.57 -6.54
C GLN A 33 2.60 1.47 -5.56
N GLU A 34 3.90 1.22 -5.37
CA GLU A 34 4.82 1.90 -4.44
C GLU A 34 4.38 1.89 -2.97
N VAL A 35 3.59 0.89 -2.57
CA VAL A 35 3.09 0.73 -1.20
C VAL A 35 3.83 -0.33 -0.40
N SER A 36 4.72 -1.10 -1.05
CA SER A 36 5.49 -2.21 -0.44
C SER A 36 6.26 -1.80 0.83
N LYS A 37 6.86 -0.61 0.84
CA LYS A 37 7.55 -0.09 2.02
C LYS A 37 6.59 0.19 3.18
N GLN A 38 5.37 0.62 2.87
CA GLN A 38 4.41 1.06 3.87
C GLN A 38 3.72 -0.12 4.55
N VAL A 39 3.42 -1.18 3.81
CA VAL A 39 2.84 -2.42 4.36
C VAL A 39 3.72 -3.05 5.44
N ASN A 40 5.04 -2.91 5.31
CA ASN A 40 6.00 -3.58 6.19
C ASN A 40 6.56 -2.68 7.30
N ASN A 41 6.32 -1.37 7.24
CA ASN A 41 6.89 -0.41 8.18
C ASN A 41 5.80 0.23 9.03
N ALA A 42 6.05 0.29 10.34
CA ALA A 42 5.24 1.12 11.22
C ALA A 42 5.42 2.61 10.85
N PHE A 43 4.37 3.39 11.05
CA PHE A 43 4.45 4.84 10.97
C PHE A 43 5.21 5.37 12.18
N ASP A 44 6.25 6.16 11.93
CA ASP A 44 6.78 7.01 12.97
C ASP A 44 5.71 8.04 13.37
N PRO A 45 5.40 8.16 14.67
CA PRO A 45 4.46 9.17 15.13
C PRO A 45 5.01 10.57 14.83
N LEU A 46 4.11 11.49 14.50
CA LEU A 46 4.49 12.90 14.34
C LEU A 46 5.08 13.43 15.67
N PRO A 47 6.17 14.20 15.62
CA PRO A 47 6.73 14.82 16.83
C PRO A 47 5.76 15.87 17.38
N ALA A 48 5.89 16.22 18.66
CA ALA A 48 4.96 17.11 19.38
C ALA A 48 4.74 18.48 18.70
N ASN A 49 5.76 19.01 18.03
CA ASN A 49 5.68 20.22 17.19
C ASN A 49 6.16 19.86 15.78
N PRO A 50 5.27 19.34 14.92
CA PRO A 50 5.66 18.88 13.60
C PRO A 50 5.88 20.07 12.66
N THR A 51 6.94 19.98 11.87
CA THR A 51 7.18 20.91 10.75
C THR A 51 6.26 20.58 9.59
N GLU A 52 6.07 21.51 8.66
CA GLU A 52 5.28 21.26 7.44
C GLU A 52 5.84 20.09 6.62
N ALA A 53 7.16 19.90 6.63
CA ALA A 53 7.82 18.74 6.05
C ALA A 53 7.40 17.43 6.73
N HIS A 54 7.40 17.37 8.07
CA HIS A 54 6.95 16.19 8.81
C HIS A 54 5.48 15.85 8.50
N ILE A 55 4.61 16.87 8.45
CA ILE A 55 3.18 16.69 8.14
C ILE A 55 3.00 16.13 6.72
N THR A 56 3.74 16.66 5.76
CA THR A 56 3.66 16.23 4.36
C THR A 56 4.11 14.79 4.21
N THR A 57 5.27 14.43 4.78
CA THR A 57 5.77 13.05 4.77
C THR A 57 4.79 12.08 5.42
N PHE A 58 4.22 12.44 6.58
CA PHE A 58 3.24 11.60 7.27
C PHE A 58 1.96 11.42 6.45
N ARG A 59 1.46 12.48 5.81
CA ARG A 59 0.27 12.40 4.94
C ARG A 59 0.50 11.48 3.75
N ASP A 60 1.66 11.56 3.11
CA ASP A 60 1.96 10.73 1.94
C ASP A 60 2.19 9.27 2.32
N ALA A 61 2.85 9.01 3.45
CA ALA A 61 2.91 7.69 4.05
C ALA A 61 1.50 7.14 4.33
N LYS A 62 0.60 7.96 4.90
CA LYS A 62 -0.77 7.57 5.23
C LYS A 62 -1.60 7.21 4.00
N LYS A 63 -1.42 7.96 2.91
CA LYS A 63 -2.07 7.65 1.62
C LYS A 63 -1.59 6.30 1.08
N LYS A 64 -0.29 6.00 1.16
CA LYS A 64 0.27 4.74 0.68
C LYS A 64 -0.23 3.54 1.50
N ASP A 65 -0.35 3.70 2.81
CA ASP A 65 -0.88 2.66 3.70
C ASP A 65 -2.35 2.36 3.42
N ASN A 66 -3.20 3.39 3.37
CA ASN A 66 -4.60 3.25 3.03
C ASN A 66 -4.78 2.55 1.66
N LYS A 67 -3.93 2.89 0.69
CA LYS A 67 -3.93 2.24 -0.63
C LYS A 67 -3.53 0.77 -0.55
N ALA A 68 -2.56 0.42 0.30
CA ALA A 68 -2.16 -0.96 0.50
C ALA A 68 -3.25 -1.79 1.18
N LEU A 69 -3.88 -1.24 2.23
CA LEU A 69 -5.03 -1.85 2.91
C LEU A 69 -6.19 -2.08 1.94
N PHE A 70 -6.48 -1.11 1.08
CA PHE A 70 -7.50 -1.25 0.05
C PHE A 70 -7.19 -2.40 -0.92
N LEU A 71 -5.94 -2.52 -1.39
CA LEU A 71 -5.52 -3.61 -2.25
C LEU A 71 -5.67 -4.99 -1.57
N ILE A 72 -5.29 -5.10 -0.28
CA ILE A 72 -5.48 -6.34 0.49
C ILE A 72 -6.95 -6.68 0.60
N HIS A 73 -7.79 -5.71 0.94
CA HIS A 73 -9.23 -5.91 1.08
C HIS A 73 -9.88 -6.40 -0.21
N GLN A 74 -9.42 -5.94 -1.38
CA GLN A 74 -9.92 -6.42 -2.67
C GLN A 74 -9.49 -7.85 -3.03
N CYS A 75 -8.52 -8.42 -2.30
CA CYS A 75 -8.03 -9.78 -2.49
C CYS A 75 -8.74 -10.82 -1.62
N VAL A 76 -9.73 -10.43 -0.80
CA VAL A 76 -10.49 -11.33 0.10
C VAL A 76 -11.83 -11.68 -0.51
#